data_AF-A0A3P8H9E3-F1
#
_entry.id   AF-A0A3P8H9E3-F1
#
_cell.length_a   1.000
_cell.length_b   1.000
_cell.length_c   1.000
_cell.angle_alpha   90.00
_cell.angle_beta   90.00
_cell.angle_gamma   90.00
#
_symmetry.space_group_name_H-M   'P 1'
#
loop_
_entity.id
_entity.type
_entity.pdbx_description
1 polymer ?
#
loop_
_entity_poly.entity_id
_entity_poly.type
_entity_poly.pdbx_seq_one_letter_code
_entity_poly.pdbx_strand_id
1 'polypeptide(L)'
;MCFEAYFQESVSERREEQYRVRRCKVFFYPEDDTIQVVEPRISNTGMPQGTIIRRHRIAKPEPESHLFYTIDDFNVGKNFTAYGKTFRLVACDPFTANFLRKMGFRLGEPEPIPDDPYSVHRKAFNESIQPLRPYERMDKLRQFLDHDRHVLRFFCFWDDTESMYGDPREMILQYYLADDTIDIREVIPANSGRDGVPCFLRRQKLPRTLAPVPIPGTVTDRTLLNVFGHPQRGGRYILDSLKVSAIGISSAIQRVDCNS
;
A
#
# COMPACT_ATOMS: atom_id res chain seq x y z
N MET A 1 -2.00 35.85 -10.31
CA MET A 1 -3.23 35.12 -9.97
C MET A 1 -3.15 33.69 -10.51
N CYS A 2 -3.71 32.71 -9.80
CA CYS A 2 -3.66 31.29 -10.16
C CYS A 2 -5.04 30.64 -10.03
N PHE A 3 -5.45 29.97 -11.10
CA PHE A 3 -6.70 29.21 -11.19
C PHE A 3 -6.40 27.74 -11.50
N GLU A 4 -7.16 26.85 -10.89
CA GLU A 4 -7.21 25.45 -11.27
C GLU A 4 -8.26 25.29 -12.38
N ALA A 5 -7.89 24.54 -13.41
CA ALA A 5 -8.71 24.37 -14.58
C ALA A 5 -8.57 22.96 -15.15
N TYR A 6 -9.48 22.59 -16.04
CA TYR A 6 -9.30 21.44 -16.92
C TYR A 6 -9.73 21.77 -18.34
N PHE A 7 -9.23 21.01 -19.29
CA PHE A 7 -9.77 20.99 -20.65
C PHE A 7 -9.98 19.54 -21.09
N GLN A 8 -10.95 19.35 -21.98
CA GLN A 8 -11.24 18.06 -22.58
C GLN A 8 -10.44 17.91 -23.87
N GLU A 9 -9.75 16.78 -24.02
CA GLU A 9 -9.02 16.40 -25.21
C GLU A 9 -9.72 15.20 -25.86
N SER A 10 -10.13 15.34 -27.12
CA SER A 10 -10.70 14.24 -27.90
C SER A 10 -9.61 13.24 -28.27
N VAL A 11 -9.87 11.94 -28.10
CA VAL A 11 -8.94 10.87 -28.45
C VAL A 11 -9.58 10.01 -29.53
N SER A 12 -8.93 9.92 -30.70
CA SER A 12 -9.42 9.15 -31.84
C SER A 12 -8.78 7.76 -31.95
N GLU A 13 -7.59 7.57 -31.38
CA GLU A 13 -6.75 6.38 -31.63
C GLU A 13 -7.11 5.16 -30.76
N ARG A 14 -7.89 5.34 -29.69
CA ARG A 14 -8.28 4.25 -28.77
C ARG A 14 -9.79 4.08 -28.72
N ARG A 15 -10.24 2.82 -28.71
CA ARG A 15 -11.67 2.48 -28.65
C ARG A 15 -12.25 2.66 -27.25
N GLU A 16 -11.42 2.50 -26.22
CA GLU A 16 -11.81 2.52 -24.81
C GLU A 16 -11.89 3.94 -24.23
N GLU A 17 -11.23 4.91 -24.87
CA GLU A 17 -11.09 6.29 -24.39
C GLU A 17 -11.41 7.26 -25.53
N GLN A 18 -12.65 7.74 -25.60
CA GLN A 18 -13.05 8.72 -26.64
C GLN A 18 -12.64 10.15 -26.28
N TYR A 19 -12.46 10.45 -24.99
CA TYR A 19 -11.98 11.73 -24.50
C TYR A 19 -11.17 11.55 -23.22
N ARG A 20 -10.33 12.54 -22.94
CA ARG A 20 -9.55 12.64 -21.70
C ARG A 20 -9.74 14.02 -21.07
N VAL A 21 -9.72 14.07 -19.76
CA VAL A 21 -9.80 15.32 -19.00
C VAL A 21 -8.41 15.65 -18.45
N ARG A 22 -7.83 16.75 -18.92
CA ARG A 22 -6.47 17.16 -18.52
C ARG A 22 -6.53 18.33 -17.56
N ARG A 23 -6.06 18.08 -16.33
CA ARG A 23 -5.96 19.07 -15.27
C ARG A 23 -4.83 20.04 -15.60
N CYS A 24 -5.04 21.34 -15.38
CA CYS A 24 -4.04 22.37 -15.62
C CYS A 24 -4.21 23.53 -14.63
N LYS A 25 -3.18 24.37 -14.57
CA LYS A 25 -3.17 25.62 -13.83
C LYS A 25 -3.06 26.77 -14.82
N VAL A 26 -3.97 27.72 -14.71
CA VAL A 26 -3.98 28.96 -15.48
C VAL A 26 -3.43 30.07 -14.59
N PHE A 27 -2.31 30.64 -14.99
CA PHE A 27 -1.71 31.80 -14.35
C PHE A 27 -2.08 33.04 -15.17
N PHE A 28 -2.65 34.03 -14.49
CA PHE A 28 -2.86 35.37 -15.03
C PHE A 28 -1.96 36.33 -14.25
N TYR A 29 -1.18 37.13 -14.97
CA TYR A 29 -0.24 38.10 -14.41
C TYR A 29 -0.83 39.51 -14.54
N PRO A 30 -1.33 40.12 -13.44
CA PRO A 30 -1.96 41.45 -13.47
C PRO A 30 -1.02 42.59 -13.84
N GLU A 31 0.30 42.37 -13.81
CA GLU A 31 1.32 43.37 -14.11
C GLU A 31 1.37 43.72 -15.61
N ASP A 32 1.04 42.78 -16.48
CA ASP A 32 1.19 42.90 -17.94
C ASP A 32 0.07 42.23 -18.74
N ASP A 33 -1.02 41.82 -18.09
CA ASP A 33 -2.15 41.08 -18.65
C ASP A 33 -1.73 39.82 -19.44
N THR A 34 -0.62 39.19 -19.05
CA THR A 34 -0.16 37.95 -19.68
C THR A 34 -0.76 36.72 -19.02
N ILE A 35 -0.91 35.67 -19.81
CA ILE A 35 -1.48 34.39 -19.39
C ILE A 35 -0.48 33.27 -19.67
N GLN A 36 -0.39 32.32 -18.76
CA GLN A 36 0.41 31.10 -18.89
C GLN A 36 -0.43 29.90 -18.45
N VAL A 37 -0.38 28.81 -19.21
CA VAL A 37 -1.09 27.57 -18.86
C VAL A 37 -0.09 26.45 -18.68
N VAL A 38 -0.13 25.80 -17.52
CA VAL A 38 0.81 24.74 -17.14
C VAL A 38 0.03 23.54 -16.62
N GLU A 39 0.34 22.37 -17.17
CA GLU A 39 -0.13 21.09 -16.66
C GLU A 39 0.80 20.56 -15.57
N PRO A 40 0.28 20.19 -14.39
CA PRO A 40 1.07 19.57 -13.35
C PRO A 40 1.63 18.23 -13.83
N ARG A 41 2.88 17.94 -13.44
CA ARG A 41 3.51 16.66 -13.75
C ARG A 41 2.93 15.57 -12.85
N ILE A 42 2.39 14.53 -13.46
CA ILE A 42 1.85 13.34 -12.79
C ILE A 42 2.69 12.15 -13.28
N SER A 43 3.36 11.47 -12.35
CA SER A 43 4.17 10.29 -12.67
C SER A 43 3.36 9.22 -13.37
N ASN A 44 3.99 8.41 -14.21
CA ASN A 44 3.41 7.21 -14.85
C ASN A 44 2.15 7.48 -15.70
N THR A 45 1.98 8.67 -16.28
CA THR A 45 0.90 8.97 -17.25
C THR A 45 1.28 8.66 -18.69
N GLY A 46 2.57 8.67 -19.03
CA GLY A 46 3.05 8.50 -20.41
C GLY A 46 2.69 9.65 -21.36
N MET A 47 2.14 10.76 -20.86
CA MET A 47 1.77 11.93 -21.67
C MET A 47 2.79 13.06 -21.53
N PRO A 48 3.03 13.86 -22.59
CA PRO A 48 3.83 15.06 -22.48
C PRO A 48 3.14 16.06 -21.55
N GLN A 49 3.82 16.46 -20.48
CA GLN A 49 3.32 17.33 -19.42
C GLN A 49 4.22 18.54 -19.22
N GLY A 50 3.66 19.61 -18.64
CA GLY A 50 4.36 20.87 -18.36
C GLY A 50 3.66 22.06 -18.99
N THR A 51 4.42 23.01 -19.51
CA THR A 51 3.87 24.24 -20.07
C THR A 51 3.09 23.96 -21.36
N ILE A 52 1.77 24.13 -21.32
CA ILE A 52 0.88 24.03 -22.49
C ILE A 52 0.96 25.33 -23.30
N ILE A 53 0.85 26.47 -22.61
CA ILE A 53 0.91 27.80 -23.21
C ILE A 53 1.98 28.60 -22.47
N ARG A 54 2.98 29.08 -23.20
CA ARG A 54 4.03 29.96 -22.66
C ARG A 54 3.42 31.32 -22.27
N ARG A 55 4.04 32.02 -21.33
CA ARG A 55 3.58 33.33 -20.86
C ARG A 55 3.59 34.36 -21.99
N HIS A 56 2.43 34.91 -22.33
CA HIS A 56 2.26 36.07 -23.23
C HIS A 56 0.78 36.54 -23.18
N ARG A 57 0.46 37.64 -23.88
CA ARG A 57 -0.91 38.17 -23.96
C ARG A 57 -1.73 37.39 -24.97
N ILE A 58 -2.92 36.93 -24.58
CA ILE A 58 -3.78 36.08 -25.41
C ILE A 58 -4.99 36.91 -25.87
N ALA A 59 -5.24 36.93 -27.17
CA ALA A 59 -6.43 37.55 -27.76
C ALA A 59 -7.68 36.71 -27.48
N LYS A 60 -8.84 37.38 -27.36
CA LYS A 60 -10.13 36.71 -27.21
C LYS A 60 -10.51 35.96 -28.50
N PRO A 61 -11.39 34.94 -28.41
CA PRO A 61 -11.93 34.30 -29.60
C PRO A 61 -12.80 35.27 -30.41
N GLU A 62 -13.01 34.93 -31.68
CA GLU A 62 -13.92 35.66 -32.57
C GLU A 62 -15.33 35.73 -31.96
N PRO A 63 -16.04 36.90 -32.01
CA PRO A 63 -15.77 38.11 -32.80
C PRO A 63 -14.89 39.19 -32.12
N GLU A 64 -14.50 38.99 -30.87
CA GLU A 64 -13.72 39.97 -30.10
C GLU A 64 -12.20 39.80 -30.26
N SER A 65 -11.73 39.30 -31.41
CA SER A 65 -10.32 38.97 -31.64
C SER A 65 -9.35 40.17 -31.56
N HIS A 66 -9.87 41.39 -31.62
CA HIS A 66 -9.13 42.63 -31.41
C HIS A 66 -8.87 42.95 -29.92
N LEU A 67 -9.57 42.29 -29.00
CA LEU A 67 -9.44 42.47 -27.57
C LEU A 67 -8.58 41.36 -26.96
N PHE A 68 -7.90 41.71 -25.88
CA PHE A 68 -7.15 40.76 -25.06
C PHE A 68 -7.98 40.35 -23.84
N TYR A 69 -7.67 39.18 -23.30
CA TYR A 69 -8.23 38.77 -22.02
C TYR A 69 -7.76 39.71 -20.90
N THR A 70 -8.70 40.10 -20.05
CA THR A 70 -8.50 40.98 -18.90
C THR A 70 -8.90 40.25 -17.62
N ILE A 71 -8.65 40.87 -16.47
CA ILE A 71 -9.03 40.33 -15.15
C ILE A 71 -10.52 39.97 -15.09
N ASP A 72 -11.39 40.79 -15.68
CA ASP A 72 -12.85 40.62 -15.64
C ASP A 72 -13.33 39.32 -16.31
N ASP A 73 -12.54 38.80 -17.25
CA ASP A 73 -12.86 37.59 -18.00
C ASP A 73 -12.60 36.31 -17.17
N PHE A 74 -11.84 36.40 -16.07
CA PHE A 74 -11.50 35.27 -15.21
C PHE A 74 -12.37 35.22 -13.95
N ASN A 75 -13.10 34.12 -13.77
CA ASN A 75 -13.77 33.78 -12.52
C ASN A 75 -13.94 32.26 -12.41
N VAL A 76 -14.16 31.76 -11.20
CA VAL A 76 -14.52 30.35 -10.99
C VAL A 76 -15.86 30.06 -11.68
N GLY A 77 -15.93 28.96 -12.44
CA GLY A 77 -17.09 28.59 -13.27
C GLY A 77 -17.15 29.28 -14.64
N LYS A 78 -16.14 30.08 -15.03
CA LYS A 78 -16.03 30.63 -16.39
C LYS A 78 -15.18 29.72 -17.30
N ASN A 79 -15.44 29.83 -18.60
CA ASN A 79 -14.64 29.18 -19.64
C ASN A 79 -13.64 30.17 -20.23
N PHE A 80 -12.39 29.73 -20.37
CA PHE A 80 -11.30 30.46 -20.99
C PHE A 80 -10.88 29.72 -22.26
N THR A 81 -10.97 30.35 -23.43
CA THR A 81 -10.64 29.71 -24.70
C THR A 81 -9.35 30.30 -25.28
N ALA A 82 -8.36 29.46 -25.53
CA ALA A 82 -7.10 29.86 -26.15
C ALA A 82 -6.61 28.77 -27.10
N TYR A 83 -6.16 29.17 -28.30
CA TYR A 83 -5.57 28.26 -29.30
C TYR A 83 -6.44 27.03 -29.62
N GLY A 84 -7.75 27.23 -29.75
CA GLY A 84 -8.69 26.15 -30.05
C GLY A 84 -8.94 25.17 -28.89
N LYS A 85 -8.40 25.44 -27.69
CA LYS A 85 -8.69 24.68 -26.47
C LYS A 85 -9.53 25.53 -25.53
N THR A 86 -10.59 24.92 -24.98
CA THR A 86 -11.47 25.55 -24.00
C THR A 86 -11.17 24.99 -22.61
N PHE A 87 -10.72 25.86 -21.71
CA PHE A 87 -10.38 25.55 -20.33
C PHE A 87 -11.52 25.98 -19.42
N ARG A 88 -12.06 25.05 -18.63
CA ARG A 88 -13.03 25.35 -17.56
C ARG A 88 -12.26 25.73 -16.32
N LEU A 89 -12.49 26.94 -15.80
CA LEU A 89 -11.92 27.38 -14.52
C LEU A 89 -12.78 26.84 -13.38
N VAL A 90 -12.18 26.06 -12.50
CA VAL A 90 -12.89 25.22 -11.53
C VAL A 90 -12.68 25.67 -10.10
N ALA A 91 -11.47 26.12 -9.78
CA ALA A 91 -11.13 26.67 -8.47
C ALA A 91 -10.06 27.75 -8.61
N CYS A 92 -9.81 28.49 -7.54
CA CYS A 92 -8.72 29.44 -7.48
C CYS A 92 -7.95 29.31 -6.17
N ASP A 93 -6.68 29.71 -6.19
CA ASP A 93 -5.84 29.73 -4.99
C ASP A 93 -6.35 30.76 -3.97
N PRO A 94 -6.22 30.54 -2.64
CA PRO A 94 -6.75 31.46 -1.63
C PRO A 94 -6.24 32.90 -1.77
N PHE A 95 -5.00 33.09 -2.25
CA PHE A 95 -4.48 34.42 -2.57
C PHE A 95 -5.31 35.11 -3.66
N THR A 96 -5.60 34.38 -4.74
CA THR A 96 -6.38 34.87 -5.88
C THR A 96 -7.81 35.18 -5.46
N ALA A 97 -8.41 34.32 -4.62
CA ALA A 97 -9.74 34.55 -4.06
C ALA A 97 -9.81 35.86 -3.26
N ASN A 98 -8.83 36.09 -2.39
CA ASN A 98 -8.77 37.31 -1.58
C ASN A 98 -8.53 38.56 -2.45
N PHE A 99 -7.68 38.45 -3.47
CA PHE A 99 -7.39 39.54 -4.39
C PHE A 99 -8.64 39.96 -5.18
N LEU A 100 -9.34 38.99 -5.79
CA LEU A 100 -10.57 39.25 -6.55
C LEU A 100 -11.68 39.82 -5.67
N ARG A 101 -11.83 39.31 -4.44
CA ARG A 101 -12.80 39.84 -3.48
C ARG A 101 -12.52 41.29 -3.09
N LYS A 102 -11.24 41.65 -2.90
CA LYS A 102 -10.82 43.05 -2.63
C LYS A 102 -11.09 43.98 -3.81
N MET A 103 -10.96 43.49 -5.04
CA MET A 103 -11.33 44.24 -6.25
C MET A 103 -12.86 44.35 -6.45
N GLY A 104 -13.67 43.67 -5.63
CA GLY A 104 -15.13 43.74 -5.70
C GLY A 104 -15.79 42.61 -6.52
N PHE A 105 -15.02 41.62 -6.99
CA PHE A 105 -15.59 40.48 -7.70
C PHE A 105 -16.27 39.50 -6.74
N ARG A 106 -17.44 39.00 -7.15
CA ARG A 106 -18.11 37.86 -6.52
C ARG A 106 -17.60 36.57 -7.16
N LEU A 107 -16.86 35.79 -6.39
CA LEU A 107 -16.34 34.50 -6.82
C LEU A 107 -17.46 33.48 -7.00
N GLY A 108 -17.36 32.68 -8.06
CA GLY A 108 -18.19 31.48 -8.21
C GLY A 108 -17.86 30.40 -7.19
N GLU A 109 -18.76 29.43 -7.04
CA GLU A 109 -18.51 28.26 -6.19
C GLU A 109 -17.51 27.30 -6.86
N PRO A 110 -16.57 26.71 -6.11
CA PRO A 110 -15.66 25.71 -6.65
C PRO A 110 -16.40 24.50 -7.22
N GLU A 111 -16.11 24.15 -8.46
CA GLU A 111 -16.64 22.95 -9.10
C GLU A 111 -15.68 21.76 -8.86
N PRO A 112 -16.13 20.50 -8.93
CA PRO A 112 -15.22 19.36 -9.03
C PRO A 112 -14.77 19.16 -10.48
N ILE A 113 -13.53 18.69 -10.68
CA ILE A 113 -13.06 18.27 -12.00
C ILE A 113 -13.72 16.91 -12.32
N PRO A 114 -14.37 16.74 -13.49
CA PRO A 114 -15.00 15.48 -13.85
C PRO A 114 -13.95 14.38 -14.07
N ASP A 115 -14.28 13.16 -13.64
CA ASP A 115 -13.47 11.98 -13.91
C ASP A 115 -13.58 11.57 -15.39
N ASP A 116 -12.46 11.16 -15.99
CA ASP A 116 -12.41 10.61 -17.34
C ASP A 116 -12.22 9.08 -17.32
N PRO A 117 -12.60 8.36 -18.40
CA PRO A 117 -12.46 6.90 -18.46
C PRO A 117 -11.03 6.43 -18.16
N TYR A 118 -10.03 7.19 -18.60
CA TYR A 118 -8.62 6.92 -18.33
C TYR A 118 -8.29 6.97 -16.83
N SER A 119 -8.68 8.03 -16.12
CA SER A 119 -8.38 8.16 -14.69
C SER A 119 -9.08 7.07 -13.87
N VAL A 120 -10.31 6.70 -14.24
CA VAL A 120 -11.06 5.62 -13.58
C VAL A 120 -10.33 4.29 -13.76
N HIS A 121 -10.01 3.90 -14.99
CA HIS A 121 -9.31 2.64 -15.25
C HIS A 121 -7.93 2.58 -14.58
N ARG A 122 -7.21 3.70 -14.57
CA ARG A 122 -5.90 3.78 -13.93
C ARG A 122 -5.97 3.65 -12.42
N LYS A 123 -6.96 4.30 -11.80
CA LYS A 123 -7.20 4.22 -10.35
C LYS A 123 -7.56 2.79 -9.96
N ALA A 124 -8.49 2.16 -10.69
CA ALA A 124 -8.86 0.77 -10.47
C ALA A 124 -7.67 -0.19 -10.64
N PHE A 125 -6.84 0.00 -11.69
CA PHE A 125 -5.62 -0.79 -11.88
C PHE A 125 -4.68 -0.66 -10.68
N ASN A 126 -4.35 0.57 -10.28
CA ASN A 126 -3.47 0.80 -9.13
C ASN A 126 -4.03 0.20 -7.82
N GLU A 127 -5.34 0.31 -7.59
CA GLU A 127 -6.00 -0.26 -6.40
C GLU A 127 -6.00 -1.79 -6.41
N SER A 128 -6.09 -2.41 -7.60
CA SER A 128 -5.99 -3.86 -7.75
C SER A 128 -4.57 -4.42 -7.59
N ILE A 129 -3.53 -3.57 -7.63
CA ILE A 129 -2.16 -3.99 -7.35
C ILE A 129 -2.04 -4.23 -5.84
N GLN A 130 -2.32 -5.45 -5.41
CA GLN A 130 -1.94 -5.90 -4.08
C GLN A 130 -0.43 -6.20 -4.06
N PRO A 131 0.32 -5.68 -3.08
CA PRO A 131 1.73 -6.05 -2.95
C PRO A 131 1.83 -7.55 -2.66
N LEU A 132 2.52 -8.28 -3.54
CA LEU A 132 2.73 -9.74 -3.44
C LEU A 132 3.38 -10.19 -2.12
N ARG A 133 3.96 -9.26 -1.36
CA ARG A 133 4.47 -9.47 -0.01
C ARG A 133 3.95 -8.37 0.91
N PRO A 134 2.94 -8.64 1.75
CA PRO A 134 2.61 -7.72 2.84
C PRO A 134 3.82 -7.63 3.75
N TYR A 135 4.43 -6.45 3.83
CA TYR A 135 5.51 -6.18 4.76
C TYR A 135 4.89 -6.00 6.15
N GLU A 136 4.62 -7.11 6.84
CA GLU A 136 4.39 -7.04 8.27
C GLU A 136 5.69 -6.58 8.92
N ARG A 137 5.70 -5.33 9.39
CA ARG A 137 6.75 -4.84 10.27
C ARG A 137 6.70 -5.64 11.56
N MET A 138 7.46 -6.72 11.61
CA MET A 138 7.80 -7.35 12.88
C MET A 138 8.90 -6.52 13.53
N ASP A 139 8.58 -5.83 14.63
CA ASP A 139 9.50 -4.97 15.40
C ASP A 139 10.54 -5.78 16.20
N LYS A 140 11.21 -6.73 15.55
CA LYS A 140 12.24 -7.60 16.15
C LYS A 140 13.39 -6.80 16.75
N LEU A 141 13.74 -5.67 16.13
CA LEU A 141 14.80 -4.79 16.62
C LEU A 141 14.42 -4.10 17.93
N ARG A 142 13.16 -3.70 18.08
CA ARG A 142 12.68 -3.02 19.29
C ARG A 142 12.75 -3.96 20.50
N GLN A 143 12.24 -5.19 20.34
CA GLN A 143 12.30 -6.22 21.38
C GLN A 143 13.74 -6.52 21.82
N PHE A 144 14.68 -6.56 20.87
CA PHE A 144 16.09 -6.71 21.19
C PHE A 144 16.64 -5.54 22.01
N LEU A 145 16.34 -4.29 21.63
CA LEU A 145 16.85 -3.11 22.32
C LEU A 145 16.30 -2.96 23.74
N ASP A 146 15.01 -3.25 23.95
CA ASP A 146 14.35 -3.10 25.26
C ASP A 146 14.72 -4.20 26.26
N HIS A 147 15.13 -5.38 25.76
CA HIS A 147 15.35 -6.58 26.58
C HIS A 147 16.72 -7.22 26.38
N ASP A 148 17.68 -6.48 25.82
CA ASP A 148 19.05 -6.96 25.69
C ASP A 148 19.59 -7.35 27.09
N ARG A 149 20.20 -8.54 27.17
CA ARG A 149 20.75 -9.15 28.40
C ARG A 149 19.74 -9.51 29.49
N HIS A 150 18.43 -9.31 29.30
CA HIS A 150 17.43 -9.83 30.22
C HIS A 150 17.19 -11.32 29.98
N VAL A 151 17.59 -12.15 30.95
CA VAL A 151 17.44 -13.60 30.93
C VAL A 151 16.70 -14.06 32.16
N LEU A 152 15.55 -14.71 31.97
CA LEU A 152 14.81 -15.35 33.07
C LEU A 152 15.41 -16.74 33.29
N ARG A 153 15.85 -17.02 34.52
CA ARG A 153 16.43 -18.32 34.90
C ARG A 153 15.47 -19.05 35.83
N PHE A 154 15.01 -20.22 35.40
CA PHE A 154 14.15 -21.12 36.17
C PHE A 154 14.91 -22.38 36.53
N PHE A 155 14.69 -22.87 37.75
CA PHE A 155 15.15 -24.18 38.19
C PHE A 155 14.03 -25.17 37.92
N CYS A 156 14.34 -26.21 37.14
CA CYS A 156 13.40 -27.20 36.67
C CYS A 156 13.87 -28.59 37.12
N PHE A 157 12.92 -29.49 37.27
CA PHE A 157 13.18 -30.88 37.62
C PHE A 157 12.53 -31.76 36.56
N TRP A 158 13.31 -32.65 35.97
CA TRP A 158 12.86 -33.63 34.99
C TRP A 158 12.76 -34.98 35.69
N ASP A 159 11.53 -35.45 35.91
CA ASP A 159 11.26 -36.74 36.52
C ASP A 159 10.96 -37.79 35.44
N ASP A 160 11.92 -38.68 35.17
CA ASP A 160 11.76 -39.81 34.24
C ASP A 160 11.68 -41.16 34.97
N THR A 161 11.37 -41.15 36.27
CA THR A 161 11.45 -42.36 37.12
C THR A 161 10.50 -43.50 36.72
N GLU A 162 9.49 -43.22 35.89
CA GLU A 162 8.58 -44.23 35.34
C GLU A 162 9.21 -45.08 34.20
N SER A 163 10.32 -44.61 33.63
CA SER A 163 11.05 -45.32 32.57
C SER A 163 12.01 -46.36 33.17
N MET A 164 12.21 -47.50 32.49
CA MET A 164 13.01 -48.63 33.01
C MET A 164 14.46 -48.28 33.40
N TYR A 165 15.01 -47.20 32.87
CA TYR A 165 16.36 -46.68 33.19
C TYR A 165 16.35 -45.19 33.50
N GLY A 166 15.18 -44.64 33.81
CA GLY A 166 15.02 -43.22 34.03
C GLY A 166 15.45 -42.80 35.42
N ASP A 167 15.90 -41.56 35.51
CA ASP A 167 16.46 -40.98 36.71
C ASP A 167 15.98 -39.52 36.84
N PRO A 168 15.83 -39.01 38.06
CA PRO A 168 15.48 -37.61 38.27
C PRO A 168 16.65 -36.69 37.94
N ARG A 169 16.41 -35.67 37.12
CA ARG A 169 17.44 -34.72 36.66
C ARG A 169 17.11 -33.29 37.03
N GLU A 170 18.08 -32.61 37.60
CA GLU A 170 17.99 -31.17 37.83
C GLU A 170 18.39 -30.41 36.56
N MET A 171 17.56 -29.46 36.15
CA MET A 171 17.75 -28.67 34.95
C MET A 171 17.61 -27.18 35.24
N ILE A 172 18.31 -26.36 34.45
CA ILE A 172 18.19 -24.90 34.46
C ILE A 172 17.66 -24.49 33.09
N LEU A 173 16.49 -23.84 33.10
CA LEU A 173 15.89 -23.24 31.91
C LEU A 173 16.22 -21.75 31.88
N GLN A 174 16.76 -21.29 30.76
CA GLN A 174 17.07 -19.88 30.51
C GLN A 174 16.20 -19.37 29.37
N TYR A 175 15.36 -18.36 29.64
CA TYR A 175 14.52 -17.70 28.65
C TYR A 175 15.05 -16.31 28.33
N TYR A 176 15.35 -16.07 27.05
CA TYR A 176 15.92 -14.83 26.54
C TYR A 176 14.80 -13.93 26.00
N LEU A 177 14.54 -12.80 26.65
CA LEU A 177 13.46 -11.88 26.29
C LEU A 177 13.70 -11.12 24.99
N ALA A 178 14.97 -10.98 24.59
CA ALA A 178 15.37 -10.27 23.38
C ALA A 178 14.91 -10.96 22.08
N ASP A 179 14.73 -12.28 22.11
CA ASP A 179 14.40 -13.07 20.92
C ASP A 179 13.41 -14.21 21.17
N ASP A 180 12.84 -14.33 22.38
CA ASP A 180 11.92 -15.39 22.81
C ASP A 180 12.49 -16.80 22.61
N THR A 181 13.79 -16.97 22.86
CA THR A 181 14.47 -18.27 22.77
C THR A 181 14.70 -18.90 24.13
N ILE A 182 14.78 -20.23 24.16
CA ILE A 182 14.96 -21.04 25.36
C ILE A 182 16.23 -21.88 25.21
N ASP A 183 17.10 -21.84 26.22
CA ASP A 183 18.27 -22.71 26.41
C ASP A 183 18.03 -23.56 27.66
N ILE A 184 18.19 -24.89 27.57
CA ILE A 184 17.99 -25.80 28.70
C ILE A 184 19.29 -26.52 28.99
N ARG A 185 19.75 -26.44 30.24
CA ARG A 185 20.97 -27.07 30.69
C ARG A 185 20.72 -28.05 31.82
N GLU A 186 21.33 -29.22 31.75
CA GLU A 186 21.34 -30.20 32.83
C GLU A 186 22.41 -29.81 33.87
N VAL A 187 22.05 -29.92 35.15
CA VAL A 187 22.99 -29.74 36.26
C VAL A 187 23.59 -31.11 36.56
N ILE A 188 24.85 -31.31 36.16
CA ILE A 188 25.55 -32.58 36.33
C ILE A 188 26.39 -32.50 37.61
N PRO A 189 26.03 -33.26 38.68
CA PRO A 189 26.82 -33.29 39.90
C PRO A 189 28.12 -34.09 39.71
N ALA A 190 29.09 -33.83 40.58
CA ALA A 190 30.35 -34.56 40.59
C ALA A 190 30.11 -36.06 40.82
N ASN A 191 30.88 -36.92 40.13
CA ASN A 191 30.79 -38.37 40.21
C ASN A 191 29.44 -38.99 39.76
N SER A 192 28.64 -38.27 38.97
CA SER A 192 27.36 -38.76 38.43
C SER A 192 27.47 -39.84 37.35
N GLY A 193 28.68 -40.11 36.83
CA GLY A 193 28.91 -41.08 35.76
C GLY A 193 28.36 -40.66 34.39
N ARG A 194 27.95 -39.40 34.23
CA ARG A 194 27.39 -38.85 32.99
C ARG A 194 28.41 -38.09 32.16
N ASP A 195 28.12 -37.96 30.88
CA ASP A 195 28.89 -37.11 29.98
C ASP A 195 28.84 -35.65 30.45
N GLY A 196 29.98 -34.97 30.46
CA GLY A 196 30.16 -33.65 31.06
C GLY A 196 29.58 -32.50 30.24
N VAL A 197 28.74 -32.77 29.24
CA VAL A 197 28.11 -31.77 28.38
C VAL A 197 26.75 -31.39 28.98
N PRO A 198 26.62 -30.23 29.65
CA PRO A 198 25.38 -29.86 30.34
C PRO A 198 24.29 -29.38 29.36
N CYS A 199 24.48 -29.46 28.05
CA CYS A 199 23.52 -28.92 27.08
C CYS A 199 22.43 -29.95 26.77
N PHE A 200 21.26 -29.82 27.39
CA PHE A 200 20.10 -30.64 27.08
C PHE A 200 19.38 -30.14 25.82
N LEU A 201 19.15 -28.81 25.74
CA LEU A 201 18.56 -28.15 24.59
C LEU A 201 19.32 -26.88 24.26
N ARG A 202 19.93 -26.82 23.07
CA ARG A 202 20.58 -25.61 22.58
C ARG A 202 19.54 -24.51 22.34
N ARG A 203 19.88 -23.28 22.72
CA ARG A 203 19.11 -22.05 22.46
C ARG A 203 18.34 -22.06 21.13
N GLN A 204 17.01 -22.18 21.23
CA GLN A 204 16.10 -22.13 20.09
C GLN A 204 14.70 -21.68 20.51
N LYS A 205 13.85 -21.33 19.53
CA LYS A 205 12.42 -21.06 19.80
C LYS A 205 11.69 -22.39 19.95
N LEU A 206 11.00 -22.57 21.07
CA LEU A 206 10.15 -23.74 21.28
C LEU A 206 8.70 -23.41 20.97
N PRO A 207 7.98 -24.29 20.25
CA PRO A 207 6.55 -24.15 20.09
C PRO A 207 5.86 -24.43 21.45
N ARG A 208 5.01 -23.51 21.91
CA ARG A 208 4.26 -23.65 23.17
C ARG A 208 3.24 -24.79 23.13
N THR A 209 2.76 -25.11 21.94
CA THR A 209 1.84 -26.20 21.65
C THR A 209 2.43 -26.99 20.48
N LEU A 210 2.32 -28.32 20.52
CA LEU A 210 2.45 -29.12 19.30
C LEU A 210 1.38 -28.58 18.35
N ALA A 211 1.78 -27.79 17.36
CA ALA A 211 0.85 -27.33 16.35
C ALA A 211 0.25 -28.61 15.73
N PRO A 212 -1.08 -28.75 15.69
CA PRO A 212 -1.69 -29.85 14.97
C PRO A 212 -1.05 -29.88 13.59
N VAL A 213 -0.53 -31.04 13.17
CA VAL A 213 -0.05 -31.19 11.80
C VAL A 213 -1.21 -30.74 10.91
N PRO A 214 -1.05 -29.68 10.08
CA PRO A 214 -2.16 -29.17 9.32
C PRO A 214 -2.73 -30.29 8.47
N ILE A 215 -4.00 -30.62 8.70
CA ILE A 215 -4.69 -31.64 7.91
C ILE A 215 -4.70 -31.14 6.46
N PRO A 216 -4.47 -31.99 5.45
CA PRO A 216 -4.60 -31.59 4.05
C PRO A 216 -5.95 -30.85 3.84
N GLY A 217 -5.90 -29.58 3.44
CA GLY A 217 -7.09 -28.72 3.28
C GLY A 217 -7.31 -27.67 4.38
N THR A 218 -6.49 -27.63 5.44
CA THR A 218 -6.48 -26.53 6.41
C THR A 218 -6.01 -25.23 5.74
N VAL A 219 -6.80 -24.15 5.88
CA VAL A 219 -6.45 -22.81 5.38
C VAL A 219 -5.36 -22.22 6.28
N THR A 220 -4.12 -22.23 5.81
CA THR A 220 -2.96 -21.59 6.46
C THR A 220 -2.76 -20.17 5.93
N ASP A 221 -2.08 -19.31 6.69
CA ASP A 221 -1.72 -17.95 6.25
C ASP A 221 -0.86 -17.93 4.96
N ARG A 222 -0.24 -19.08 4.64
CA ARG A 222 0.56 -19.32 3.44
C ARG A 222 0.08 -20.60 2.78
N THR A 223 -0.63 -20.49 1.66
CA THR A 223 -1.03 -21.61 0.82
C THR A 223 0.10 -21.95 -0.17
N LEU A 224 0.36 -23.23 -0.41
CA LEU A 224 1.32 -23.72 -1.40
C LEU A 224 0.56 -24.42 -2.53
N LEU A 225 0.77 -23.98 -3.77
CA LEU A 225 0.26 -24.66 -4.95
C LEU A 225 1.19 -25.81 -5.31
N ASN A 226 0.61 -27.00 -5.40
CA ASN A 226 1.30 -28.16 -5.93
C ASN A 226 1.28 -28.03 -7.46
N VAL A 227 2.36 -27.51 -8.03
CA VAL A 227 2.52 -27.41 -9.48
C VAL A 227 3.10 -28.74 -9.94
N PHE A 228 2.30 -29.55 -10.63
CA PHE A 228 2.75 -30.83 -11.18
C PHE A 228 3.99 -30.61 -12.05
N GLY A 229 5.15 -30.94 -11.51
CA GLY A 229 6.40 -31.05 -12.26
C GLY A 229 6.45 -32.40 -12.97
N HIS A 230 7.02 -32.42 -14.18
CA HIS A 230 7.24 -33.65 -14.94
C HIS A 230 8.07 -34.66 -14.09
N PRO A 231 7.75 -35.97 -14.10
CA PRO A 231 8.16 -36.93 -13.05
C PRO A 231 9.66 -37.08 -12.81
N GLN A 232 10.51 -36.62 -13.73
CA GLN A 232 11.97 -36.79 -13.65
C GLN A 232 12.71 -35.63 -12.97
N ARG A 233 12.03 -34.52 -12.63
CA ARG A 233 12.61 -33.41 -11.89
C ARG A 233 11.70 -33.08 -10.72
N GLY A 234 12.12 -33.47 -9.52
CA GLY A 234 11.36 -33.43 -8.26
C GLY A 234 10.40 -32.25 -8.13
N GLY A 235 9.21 -32.55 -7.60
CA GLY A 235 8.08 -31.63 -7.51
C GLY A 235 8.46 -30.26 -6.95
N ARG A 236 8.06 -29.20 -7.65
CA ARG A 236 8.24 -27.81 -7.21
C ARG A 236 6.92 -27.33 -6.60
N TYR A 237 6.95 -26.98 -5.32
CA TYR A 237 5.87 -26.20 -4.70
C TYR A 237 6.10 -24.72 -4.98
N ILE A 238 5.03 -23.98 -5.26
CA ILE A 238 5.07 -22.52 -5.39
C ILE A 238 4.16 -21.92 -4.33
N LEU A 239 4.59 -20.83 -3.68
CA LEU A 239 3.76 -20.06 -2.77
C LEU A 239 2.59 -19.42 -3.54
N ASP A 240 1.36 -19.67 -3.10
CA ASP A 240 0.15 -19.08 -3.63
C ASP A 240 0.00 -17.65 -3.10
N SER A 241 0.60 -16.71 -3.81
CA SER A 241 0.56 -15.28 -3.47
C SER A 241 -0.83 -14.66 -3.58
N LEU A 242 -1.76 -15.32 -4.25
CA LEU A 242 -3.10 -14.81 -4.55
C LEU A 242 -4.17 -15.35 -3.60
N LYS A 243 -3.81 -16.27 -2.68
CA LYS A 243 -4.75 -16.97 -1.77
C LYS A 243 -5.99 -17.50 -2.49
N VAL A 244 -5.87 -17.95 -3.75
CA VAL A 244 -7.03 -18.36 -4.58
C VAL A 244 -7.72 -19.58 -3.96
N SER A 245 -6.93 -20.42 -3.29
CA SER A 245 -7.39 -21.60 -2.56
C SER A 245 -8.21 -21.29 -1.30
N ALA A 246 -8.20 -20.06 -0.80
CA ALA A 246 -9.00 -19.64 0.37
C ALA A 246 -10.42 -19.17 0.02
N ILE A 247 -10.75 -18.98 -1.28
CA ILE A 247 -11.99 -18.30 -1.71
C ILE A 247 -13.20 -19.25 -1.87
N GLY A 248 -13.09 -20.55 -1.61
CA GLY A 248 -14.23 -21.43 -1.87
C GLY A 248 -14.30 -22.71 -1.10
N ILE A 249 -14.70 -22.64 0.18
CA ILE A 249 -15.60 -23.62 0.83
C ILE A 249 -16.42 -22.90 1.92
N SER A 250 -17.28 -21.96 1.50
CA SER A 250 -18.36 -21.42 2.34
C SER A 250 -19.71 -21.74 1.68
N SER A 251 -19.97 -23.02 1.44
CA SER A 251 -21.32 -23.55 1.26
C SER A 251 -21.27 -25.08 1.30
N ALA A 252 -22.27 -25.68 1.93
CA ALA A 252 -22.52 -27.12 2.03
C ALA A 252 -21.72 -27.94 3.07
N ILE A 253 -21.94 -27.65 4.36
CA ILE A 253 -22.17 -28.74 5.33
C ILE A 253 -23.42 -28.37 6.11
N GLN A 254 -24.54 -28.94 5.65
CA GLN A 254 -25.82 -28.92 6.33
C GLN A 254 -25.67 -29.71 7.62
N ARG A 255 -26.06 -29.11 8.75
CA ARG A 255 -26.19 -29.79 10.04
C ARG A 255 -27.04 -31.05 9.86
N VAL A 256 -26.50 -32.20 10.20
CA VAL A 256 -27.30 -33.36 10.56
C VAL A 256 -27.26 -33.41 12.08
N ASP A 257 -28.35 -32.95 12.68
CA ASP A 257 -28.62 -33.12 14.10
C ASP A 257 -28.86 -34.61 14.35
N CYS A 258 -28.00 -35.24 15.17
CA CYS A 258 -28.29 -36.54 15.75
C CYS A 258 -28.95 -36.31 17.12
N ASN A 259 -30.29 -36.33 17.13
CA ASN A 259 -31.08 -36.60 18.31
C ASN A 259 -31.54 -38.06 18.28
N SER A 260 -31.02 -38.86 19.22
CA SER A 260 -31.71 -39.93 19.96
C SER A 260 -30.69 -40.70 20.78
#